data_AF-A0A537DA62-F1
#
_entry.id   AF-A0A537DA62-F1
#
_cell.length_a   1.000
_cell.length_b   1.000
_cell.length_c   1.000
_cell.angle_alpha   90.00
_cell.angle_beta   90.00
_cell.angle_gamma   90.00
#
_symmetry.space_group_name_H-M   'P 1'
#
loop_
_entity.id
_entity.type
_entity.pdbx_description
1 polymer ?
#
loop_
_entity_poly.entity_id
_entity_poly.type
_entity_poly.pdbx_seq_one_letter_code
_entity_poly.pdbx_strand_id
1 'polypeptide(L)' 'WLQREGNVATDEMHRVFNCGIGLIIVVAPGDAESALVRLAASGESARVIGRVERRRPGAPATVIT' A
#
# COMPACT_ATOMS: atom_id res chain seq x y z
N TRP A 1 13.75 -11.99 -3.70
CA TRP A 1 14.60 -13.09 -3.19
C TRP A 1 13.76 -14.13 -2.45
N LEU A 2 13.04 -13.75 -1.37
CA LEU A 2 12.14 -14.67 -0.65
C LEU A 2 11.10 -15.40 -1.53
N GLN A 3 10.46 -14.72 -2.49
CA GLN A 3 9.46 -15.34 -3.37
C GLN A 3 10.02 -16.47 -4.25
N ARG A 4 11.29 -16.38 -4.64
CA ARG A 4 11.93 -17.32 -5.57
C ARG A 4 12.50 -18.55 -4.86
N GLU A 5 13.06 -18.38 -3.66
CA GLU A 5 13.68 -19.47 -2.90
C GLU A 5 12.69 -20.21 -1.98
N GLY A 6 11.57 -19.57 -1.58
CA GLY A 6 10.63 -20.11 -0.59
C GLY A 6 9.41 -20.86 -1.13
N ASN A 7 9.20 -20.90 -2.46
CA ASN A 7 7.98 -21.44 -3.09
C ASN A 7 6.67 -20.93 -2.45
N VAL A 8 6.67 -19.69 -1.97
CA VAL A 8 5.54 -19.07 -1.28
C VAL A 8 4.58 -18.52 -2.33
N ALA A 9 3.31 -18.94 -2.26
CA ALA A 9 2.27 -18.43 -3.16
C ALA A 9 2.17 -16.90 -3.05
N THR A 10 1.93 -16.20 -4.16
CA THR A 10 1.84 -14.72 -4.21
C THR A 10 0.88 -14.14 -3.16
N ASP A 11 -0.19 -14.87 -2.83
CA ASP A 11 -1.18 -14.47 -1.83
C ASP A 11 -0.68 -14.56 -0.38
N GLU A 12 0.27 -15.47 -0.10
CA GLU A 12 0.92 -15.57 1.21
C GLU A 12 1.93 -14.44 1.42
N MET A 13 2.59 -13.99 0.35
CA MET A 13 3.55 -12.89 0.44
C MET A 13 2.92 -11.57 0.90
N HIS A 14 1.75 -11.20 0.38
CA HIS A 14 1.05 -9.97 0.79
C HIS A 14 0.46 -10.03 2.21
N ARG A 15 0.32 -11.23 2.77
CA ARG A 15 -0.17 -11.43 4.15
C ARG A 15 0.95 -11.45 5.19
N VAL A 16 2.15 -11.87 4.80
CA VAL A 16 3.28 -12.09 5.73
C VAL A 16 4.33 -10.99 5.63
N PHE A 17 4.50 -10.37 4.45
CA PHE A 17 5.50 -9.34 4.23
C PHE A 17 4.86 -8.02 3.85
N ASN A 18 5.47 -6.92 4.30
CA ASN A 18 5.03 -5.57 3.99
C ASN A 18 5.21 -5.20 2.51
N CYS A 19 5.94 -6.00 1.73
CA CYS A 19 6.25 -5.79 0.31
C CYS A 19 6.80 -4.38 0.00
N GLY A 20 7.58 -3.82 0.94
CA GLY A 20 8.16 -2.48 0.81
C GLY A 20 7.24 -1.32 1.25
N ILE A 21 6.07 -1.60 1.81
CA ILE A 21 5.14 -0.60 2.36
C ILE A 21 5.10 -0.72 3.89
N GLY A 22 5.89 0.08 4.59
CA GLY A 22 5.94 0.07 6.06
C GLY A 22 4.77 0.81 6.74
N LEU A 23 4.16 1.77 6.05
CA LEU A 23 3.08 2.61 6.56
C LEU A 23 2.12 3.00 5.43
N ILE A 24 0.83 3.09 5.76
CA ILE A 24 -0.21 3.64 4.88
C ILE A 24 -0.86 4.83 5.59
N ILE A 25 -0.96 5.95 4.88
CA ILE A 25 -1.65 7.15 5.33
C ILE A 25 -2.79 7.42 4.35
N VAL A 26 -3.99 7.69 4.88
CA VAL A 26 -5.18 8.04 4.08
C VAL A 26 -5.45 9.53 4.26
N VAL A 27 -5.50 10.26 3.15
CA VAL A 27 -5.76 11.71 3.11
C VAL A 27 -6.87 12.02 2.12
N ALA A 28 -7.45 13.22 2.20
CA ALA A 28 -8.37 13.69 1.17
C ALA A 28 -7.62 13.84 -0.17
N PRO A 29 -8.31 13.69 -1.33
CA PRO A 29 -7.65 13.77 -2.64
C PRO A 29 -6.87 15.08 -2.87
N GLY A 30 -7.39 16.20 -2.36
CA GLY A 30 -6.73 17.51 -2.48
C GLY A 30 -5.47 17.66 -1.63
N ASP A 31 -5.27 16.81 -0.62
CA ASP A 31 -4.12 16.87 0.28
C ASP A 31 -2.98 15.94 -0.14
N ALA A 32 -3.18 15.10 -1.16
CA ALA A 32 -2.25 14.05 -1.55
C ALA A 32 -0.85 14.60 -1.89
N GLU A 33 -0.76 15.65 -2.71
CA GLU A 33 0.53 16.25 -3.07
C GLU A 33 1.21 16.91 -1.86
N SER A 34 0.46 17.66 -1.06
CA SER A 34 0.99 18.30 0.16
C SER A 34 1.54 17.26 1.14
N ALA A 35 0.84 16.14 1.32
CA ALA A 35 1.29 15.03 2.16
C ALA A 35 2.61 14.43 1.64
N LEU A 36 2.73 14.19 0.33
CA LEU A 36 3.96 13.68 -0.28
C LEU A 36 5.14 14.63 -0.08
N VAL A 37 4.94 15.94 -0.29
CA VAL A 37 5.99 16.96 -0.09
C VAL A 37 6.46 16.96 1.36
N ARG A 38 5.54 16.90 2.33
CA ARG A 38 5.88 16.89 3.75
C ARG A 38 6.63 15.62 4.16
N LEU A 39 6.24 14.46 3.64
CA LEU A 39 6.91 13.20 3.90
C LEU A 39 8.32 13.19 3.30
N ALA A 40 8.47 13.69 2.07
CA ALA A 40 9.79 13.82 1.45
C ALA A 40 10.70 14.77 2.26
N ALA A 41 10.16 15.89 2.75
CA ALA A 41 10.89 16.83 3.61
C ALA A 41 11.30 16.23 4.95
N SER A 42 10.59 15.21 5.46
CA SER A 42 10.98 14.45 6.66
C SER A 42 11.93 13.28 6.37
N GLY A 43 12.38 13.12 5.12
CA GLY A 43 13.29 12.02 4.72
C GLY A 43 12.59 10.71 4.39
N GLU A 44 11.26 10.70 4.29
CA GLU A 44 10.47 9.50 3.97
C GLU A 44 10.26 9.37 2.47
N SER A 45 10.30 8.13 1.97
CA SER A 45 9.97 7.81 0.58
C SER A 45 8.52 7.34 0.48
N ALA A 46 7.62 8.27 0.10
CA ALA A 46 6.20 8.01 -0.04
C ALA A 46 5.72 8.11 -1.49
N ARG A 47 4.69 7.34 -1.83
CA ARG A 47 4.01 7.39 -3.13
C ARG A 47 2.52 7.09 -2.97
N VAL A 48 1.70 7.57 -3.90
CA VAL A 48 0.29 7.16 -3.98
C VAL A 48 0.23 5.70 -4.44
N ILE A 49 -0.41 4.84 -3.64
CA ILE A 49 -0.53 3.39 -3.92
C ILE A 49 -1.96 2.93 -4.18
N GLY A 50 -2.95 3.82 -4.12
CA GLY A 50 -4.34 3.45 -4.35
C GLY A 50 -5.33 4.53 -3.91
N ARG A 51 -6.59 4.11 -3.77
CA ARG A 51 -7.71 4.94 -3.33
C ARG A 51 -8.71 4.14 -2.52
N VAL A 52 -9.44 4.81 -1.63
CA VAL A 52 -10.54 4.21 -0.87
C VAL A 52 -11.82 4.34 -1.68
N GLU A 53 -12.54 3.23 -1.85
CA GLU A 53 -13.82 3.19 -2.55
C GLU A 53 -14.91 2.57 -1.67
N ARG A 54 -16.18 2.83 -2.02
CA ARG A 54 -17.31 2.15 -1.38
C ARG A 54 -17.25 0.66 -1.72
N ARG A 55 -17.05 -0.17 -0.69
CA ARG A 55 -17.04 -1.62 -0.81
C ARG A 55 -18.40 -2.16 -1.24
N ARG A 56 -18.42 -3.03 -2.26
CA ARG A 56 -19.60 -3.78 -2.69
C ARG A 56 -19.89 -4.95 -1.74
N PRO A 57 -21.16 -5.39 -1.57
CA PRO A 57 -21.47 -6.60 -0.81
C PRO A 57 -20.68 -7.81 -1.32
N GLY A 58 -20.07 -8.58 -0.42
CA GLY A 58 -19.28 -9.78 -0.77
C GLY A 58 -17.88 -9.52 -1.34
N ALA A 59 -17.53 -8.27 -1.69
CA ALA A 59 -16.19 -7.96 -2.19
C ALA A 59 -15.14 -7.99 -1.06
N PRO A 60 -13.86 -8.29 -1.37
CA PRO A 60 -12.76 -8.19 -0.42
C PRO A 60 -12.58 -6.75 0.09
N ALA A 61 -12.00 -6.62 1.29
CA ALA A 61 -11.76 -5.31 1.93
C ALA A 61 -10.61 -4.52 1.27
N THR A 62 -9.66 -5.23 0.67
CA THR A 62 -8.51 -4.66 -0.05
C THR A 62 -8.30 -5.47 -1.31
N VAL A 63 -8.04 -4.80 -2.43
CA VAL A 63 -7.67 -5.41 -3.71
C VAL A 63 -6.28 -4.89 -4.06
N ILE A 64 -5.35 -5.80 -4.32
CA ILE A 64 -4.01 -5.49 -4.80
C ILE A 64 -3.99 -5.87 -6.29
N THR A 65 -3.65 -4.91 -7.16
CA THR A 65 -3.60 -5.07 -8.62
C THR A 65 -2.20 -4.82 -9.15
#